data_AF-A0AA43ZH19-F1
#
_entry.id   AF-A0AA43ZH19-F1
#
_cell.length_a   1.000
_cell.length_b   1.000
_cell.length_c   1.000
_cell.angle_alpha   90.00
_cell.angle_beta   90.00
_cell.angle_gamma   90.00
#
_symmetry.space_group_name_H-M   'P 1'
#
loop_
_entity.id
_entity.type
_entity.pdbx_description
1 polymer ?
#
loop_
_entity_poly.entity_id
_entity_poly.type
_entity_poly.pdbx_seq_one_letter_code
_entity_poly.pdbx_strand_id
1 'polypeptide(L)'
;MTLNAETTIDPPAATWRFKVGIGLVALAIAMWLCVPIAAWSGVPSTRIAAITGVIFIVNKVLLILVIAIMGKAGFQQLKSRIFGIFRLSPATHIGETRYRIGLVMFCLPLISALLEPYVDAVAPGLRPNLWQLQLLGDVMFVASFFVLGGNFWDKIRSLFIRDSRAVAALSAE
;
A
#
# COMPACT_ATOMS: atom_id res chain seq x y z
N MET A 1 -0.42 29.79 -46.48
CA MET A 1 0.75 30.44 -45.85
C MET A 1 0.22 31.01 -44.54
N THR A 2 0.42 30.44 -43.35
CA THR A 2 1.59 29.77 -42.77
C THR A 2 1.17 28.63 -41.82
N LEU A 3 1.87 27.50 -41.90
CA LEU A 3 1.86 26.42 -40.90
C LEU A 3 2.61 26.90 -39.66
N ASN A 4 1.96 27.00 -38.51
CA ASN A 4 2.64 27.09 -37.23
C ASN A 4 2.78 25.67 -36.67
N ALA A 5 3.80 24.97 -37.16
CA ALA A 5 4.32 23.79 -36.49
C ALA A 5 5.04 24.26 -35.21
N GLU A 6 4.29 24.38 -34.12
CA GLU A 6 4.89 24.49 -32.80
C GLU A 6 5.36 23.09 -32.41
N THR A 7 6.50 22.68 -32.98
CA THR A 7 7.30 21.59 -32.43
C THR A 7 7.79 22.08 -31.07
N THR A 8 7.04 21.78 -30.02
CA THR A 8 7.51 21.88 -28.64
C THR A 8 8.68 20.91 -28.52
N ILE A 9 9.89 21.44 -28.69
CA ILE A 9 11.12 20.74 -28.39
C ILE A 9 11.09 20.48 -26.88
N ASP A 10 10.71 19.26 -26.50
CA ASP A 10 10.92 18.75 -25.15
C ASP A 10 12.39 19.02 -24.77
N PRO A 11 12.69 19.70 -23.65
CA PRO A 11 14.06 19.93 -23.28
C PRO A 11 14.70 18.56 -22.93
N PRO A 12 15.81 18.17 -23.59
CA PRO A 12 16.45 16.86 -23.41
C PRO A 12 17.14 16.67 -22.02
N ALA A 13 16.88 17.57 -21.07
CA ALA A 13 17.40 17.52 -19.70
C ALA A 13 16.53 16.68 -18.73
N ALA A 14 15.34 16.24 -19.16
CA ALA A 14 14.36 15.58 -18.28
C ALA A 14 14.64 14.08 -18.02
N THR A 15 15.21 13.36 -18.99
CA THR A 15 15.25 11.89 -18.92
C THR A 15 16.32 11.35 -17.96
N TRP A 16 17.50 11.98 -17.88
CA TRP A 16 18.57 11.51 -16.99
C TRP A 16 18.22 11.74 -15.51
N ARG A 17 17.76 12.95 -15.16
CA ARG A 17 17.35 13.29 -13.79
C ARG A 17 16.18 12.41 -13.33
N PHE A 18 15.27 12.10 -14.24
CA PHE A 18 14.16 11.18 -13.97
C PHE A 18 14.65 9.73 -13.77
N LYS A 19 15.60 9.23 -14.59
CA LYS A 19 16.22 7.91 -14.38
C LYS A 19 16.96 7.80 -13.05
N VAL A 20 17.72 8.84 -12.68
CA VAL A 20 18.43 8.91 -11.39
C VAL A 20 17.45 8.89 -10.23
N GLY A 21 16.36 9.66 -10.31
CA GLY A 21 15.31 9.63 -9.28
C GLY A 21 14.63 8.27 -9.16
N ILE A 22 14.37 7.56 -10.27
CA ILE A 22 13.86 6.19 -10.24
C ILE A 22 14.86 5.25 -9.57
N GLY A 23 16.15 5.38 -9.90
CA GLY A 23 17.21 4.58 -9.28
C GLY A 23 17.30 4.79 -7.77
N LEU A 24 17.17 6.04 -7.30
CA LEU A 24 17.12 6.38 -5.88
C LEU A 24 15.86 5.82 -5.18
N VAL A 25 14.70 5.86 -5.83
CA VAL A 25 13.48 5.24 -5.29
C VAL A 25 13.62 3.71 -5.22
N ALA A 26 14.18 3.08 -6.26
CA ALA A 26 14.47 1.65 -6.26
C ALA A 26 15.47 1.28 -5.15
N LEU A 27 16.49 2.12 -4.93
CA LEU A 27 17.45 1.97 -3.83
C LEU A 27 16.74 2.07 -2.46
N ALA A 28 15.85 3.04 -2.28
CA ALA A 28 15.04 3.18 -1.07
C ALA A 28 14.22 1.92 -0.76
N ILE A 29 13.60 1.32 -1.79
CA ILE A 29 12.85 0.07 -1.66
C ILE A 29 13.79 -1.11 -1.36
N ALA A 30 14.93 -1.20 -2.07
CA ALA A 30 15.93 -2.24 -1.84
C ALA A 30 16.50 -2.19 -0.42
N MET A 31 16.67 -1.00 0.14
CA MET A 31 17.16 -0.81 1.51
C MET A 31 16.20 -1.38 2.56
N TRP A 32 14.89 -1.39 2.28
CA TRP A 32 13.90 -2.04 3.13
C TRP A 32 14.03 -3.57 3.13
N LEU A 33 14.54 -4.16 2.06
CA LEU A 33 14.79 -5.60 1.95
C LEU A 33 15.96 -6.05 2.84
N CYS A 34 16.83 -5.14 3.29
CA CYS A 34 17.89 -5.46 4.24
C CYS A 34 17.35 -5.90 5.61
N VAL A 35 16.15 -5.46 6.03
CA VAL A 35 15.54 -5.82 7.32
C VAL A 35 15.20 -7.33 7.40
N PRO A 36 14.44 -7.92 6.45
CA PRO A 36 14.17 -9.36 6.49
C PRO A 36 15.44 -10.20 6.27
N ILE A 37 16.39 -9.74 5.46
CA ILE A 37 17.69 -10.42 5.30
C ILE A 37 18.45 -10.43 6.63
N ALA A 38 18.49 -9.31 7.36
CA ALA A 38 19.11 -9.23 8.68
C ALA A 38 18.41 -10.15 9.70
N ALA A 39 17.08 -10.23 9.65
CA ALA A 39 16.31 -11.15 10.49
C ALA A 39 16.64 -12.62 10.19
N TRP A 40 16.75 -13.01 8.91
CA TRP A 40 17.16 -14.37 8.51
C TRP A 40 18.59 -14.71 8.93
N SER A 41 19.49 -13.72 9.00
CA SER A 41 20.87 -13.93 9.46
C SER A 41 21.01 -14.07 10.99
N GLY A 42 19.91 -14.07 11.75
CA GLY A 42 19.92 -14.28 13.20
C GLY A 42 20.43 -13.08 14.01
N VAL A 43 20.37 -11.87 13.44
CA VAL A 43 20.77 -10.64 14.13
C VAL A 43 19.86 -10.40 15.34
N PRO A 44 20.39 -9.98 16.51
CA PRO A 44 19.57 -9.72 17.69
C PRO A 44 18.48 -8.67 17.44
N SER A 45 17.29 -8.86 18.00
CA SER A 45 16.12 -7.99 17.81
C SER A 45 16.39 -6.51 18.11
N THR A 46 17.25 -6.21 19.10
CA THR A 46 17.67 -4.84 19.42
C THR A 46 18.44 -4.17 18.27
N ARG A 47 19.32 -4.92 17.58
CA ARG A 47 20.07 -4.41 16.44
C ARG A 47 19.17 -4.25 15.22
N ILE A 48 18.24 -5.17 15.00
CA ILE A 48 17.22 -5.06 13.94
C ILE A 48 16.37 -3.80 14.16
N ALA A 49 15.91 -3.55 15.38
CA ALA A 49 15.13 -2.34 15.69
C ALA A 49 15.92 -1.05 15.40
N ALA A 50 17.20 -1.01 15.78
CA ALA A 50 18.08 0.13 15.48
C ALA A 50 18.28 0.32 13.96
N ILE A 51 18.54 -0.77 13.23
CA ILE A 51 18.71 -0.76 11.77
C ILE A 51 17.43 -0.27 11.08
N THR A 52 16.26 -0.75 11.50
CA THR A 52 14.95 -0.32 10.96
C THR A 52 14.72 1.16 11.20
N GLY A 53 15.05 1.68 12.39
CA GLY A 53 14.96 3.12 12.70
C GLY A 53 15.85 3.97 11.78
N VAL A 54 17.10 3.56 11.57
CA VAL A 54 18.03 4.25 10.66
C VAL A 54 17.53 4.20 9.22
N ILE A 55 17.12 3.03 8.74
CA ILE A 55 16.57 2.85 7.39
C ILE A 55 15.34 3.75 7.18
N PHE A 56 14.47 3.88 8.18
CA PHE A 56 13.28 4.74 8.08
C PHE A 56 13.66 6.21 7.86
N ILE A 57 14.63 6.73 8.63
CA ILE A 57 15.10 8.11 8.51
C ILE A 57 15.79 8.31 7.15
N VAL A 58 16.72 7.43 6.79
CA VAL A 58 17.46 7.51 5.52
C VAL A 58 16.51 7.46 4.33
N ASN A 59 15.50 6.59 4.36
CA ASN A 59 14.51 6.49 3.28
C ASN A 59 13.74 7.81 3.12
N LYS A 60 13.32 8.47 4.20
CA LYS A 60 12.68 9.78 4.13
C LYS A 60 13.59 10.85 3.53
N VAL A 61 14.85 10.90 3.95
CA VAL A 61 15.84 11.86 3.41
C VAL A 61 16.08 11.59 1.92
N LEU A 62 16.17 10.32 1.53
CA LEU A 62 16.35 9.92 0.12
C LEU A 62 15.15 10.34 -0.74
N LEU A 63 13.92 10.21 -0.24
CA LEU A 63 12.72 10.68 -0.94
C LEU A 63 12.72 12.20 -1.11
N ILE A 64 13.17 12.97 -0.11
CA ILE A 64 13.34 14.42 -0.23
C ILE A 64 14.39 14.74 -1.31
N LEU A 65 15.51 14.01 -1.32
CA LEU A 65 16.55 14.15 -2.33
C LEU A 65 16.03 13.82 -3.75
N VAL A 66 15.21 12.79 -3.90
CA VAL A 66 14.54 12.45 -5.16
C VAL A 66 13.69 13.62 -5.65
N ILE A 67 12.87 14.21 -4.78
CA ILE A 67 12.05 15.38 -5.11
C ILE A 67 12.94 16.56 -5.52
N ALA A 68 14.06 16.78 -4.83
CA ALA A 68 15.01 17.83 -5.17
C ALA A 68 15.69 17.60 -6.54
N ILE A 69 16.03 16.35 -6.88
CA ILE A 69 16.71 15.99 -8.13
C ILE A 69 15.74 16.01 -9.32
N MET A 70 14.59 15.34 -9.19
CA MET A 70 13.56 15.23 -10.24
C MET A 70 12.72 16.50 -10.39
N GLY A 71 12.69 17.34 -9.35
CA GLY A 71 11.75 18.45 -9.24
C GLY A 71 10.33 17.98 -8.92
N LYS A 72 9.47 18.94 -8.55
CA LYS A 72 8.07 18.70 -8.20
C LYS A 72 7.30 18.00 -9.33
N ALA A 73 7.54 18.40 -10.59
CA ALA A 73 6.88 17.83 -11.77
C ALA A 73 7.24 16.35 -11.99
N GLY A 74 8.52 16.00 -11.89
CA GLY A 74 8.98 14.60 -12.06
C GLY A 74 8.46 13.66 -10.97
N PHE A 75 8.43 14.12 -9.71
CA PHE A 75 7.87 13.32 -8.61
C PHE A 75 6.34 13.14 -8.74
N GLN A 76 5.61 14.16 -9.20
CA GLN A 76 4.16 14.03 -9.44
C GLN A 76 3.86 13.05 -10.59
N GLN A 77 4.68 13.03 -11.64
CA GLN A 77 4.57 12.05 -12.72
C GLN A 77 4.85 10.62 -12.23
N LEU A 78 5.85 10.44 -11.36
CA LEU A 78 6.13 9.14 -10.74
C LEU A 78 4.94 8.70 -9.87
N LYS A 79 4.44 9.61 -9.02
CA LYS A 79 3.27 9.37 -8.16
C LYS A 79 2.05 8.99 -8.99
N SER A 80 1.74 9.71 -10.07
CA SER A 80 0.56 9.42 -10.89
C SER A 80 0.66 8.07 -11.61
N ARG A 81 1.86 7.66 -12.04
CA ARG A 81 2.08 6.32 -12.63
C ARG A 81 1.87 5.21 -11.60
N ILE A 82 2.44 5.36 -10.40
CA ILE A 82 2.27 4.38 -9.31
C ILE A 82 0.80 4.29 -8.89
N PHE A 83 0.17 5.43 -8.58
CA PHE A 83 -1.25 5.47 -8.19
C PHE A 83 -2.21 5.09 -9.33
N GLY A 84 -1.80 5.27 -10.59
CA GLY A 84 -2.56 4.84 -11.76
C GLY A 84 -2.65 3.31 -11.87
N ILE A 85 -1.59 2.60 -11.48
CA ILE A 85 -1.59 1.13 -11.40
C ILE A 85 -2.49 0.66 -10.25
N PHE A 86 -2.49 1.38 -9.13
CA PHE A 86 -3.35 1.11 -7.97
C PHE A 86 -4.79 1.63 -8.12
N ARG A 87 -5.16 2.27 -9.23
CA ARG A 87 -6.56 2.59 -9.54
C ARG A 87 -7.28 1.31 -9.94
N LEU A 88 -7.61 0.51 -8.92
CA LEU A 88 -8.55 -0.60 -9.06
C LEU A 88 -9.87 -0.01 -9.56
N SER A 89 -10.27 -0.50 -10.73
CA SER A 89 -11.45 -0.06 -11.46
C SER A 89 -12.67 0.11 -10.55
N PRO A 90 -13.43 1.21 -10.66
CA PRO A 90 -14.71 1.34 -9.99
C PRO A 90 -15.69 0.37 -10.63
N ALA A 91 -15.71 -0.88 -10.16
CA ALA A 91 -16.71 -1.86 -10.54
C ALA A 91 -18.07 -1.36 -10.02
N THR A 92 -18.92 -0.96 -10.97
CA THR A 92 -20.08 -0.10 -10.78
C THR A 92 -21.23 -0.73 -10.01
N HIS A 93 -21.20 -2.02 -9.68
CA HIS A 93 -22.13 -2.65 -8.73
C HIS A 93 -21.59 -4.02 -8.32
N ILE A 94 -21.32 -4.21 -7.02
CA ILE A 94 -20.94 -5.51 -6.46
C ILE A 94 -22.19 -6.07 -5.81
N GLY A 95 -22.67 -7.24 -6.26
CA GLY A 95 -23.83 -7.89 -5.66
C GLY A 95 -23.64 -8.17 -4.16
N GLU A 96 -24.73 -8.15 -3.39
CA GLU A 96 -24.69 -8.24 -1.93
C GLU A 96 -23.87 -9.43 -1.40
N THR A 97 -23.99 -10.59 -2.05
CA THR A 97 -23.28 -11.81 -1.67
C THR A 97 -21.77 -11.65 -1.77
N ARG A 98 -21.26 -11.03 -2.86
CA ARG A 98 -19.83 -10.77 -3.04
C ARG A 98 -19.32 -9.76 -2.02
N TYR A 99 -20.11 -8.74 -1.71
CA TYR A 99 -19.77 -7.74 -0.69
C TYR A 99 -19.65 -8.38 0.70
N ARG A 100 -20.62 -9.21 1.11
CA ARG A 100 -20.60 -9.91 2.41
C ARG A 100 -19.42 -10.88 2.51
N ILE A 101 -19.18 -11.68 1.47
CA ILE A 101 -18.04 -12.62 1.43
C ILE A 101 -16.72 -11.85 1.53
N GLY A 102 -16.55 -10.79 0.74
CA GLY A 102 -15.37 -9.94 0.80
C GLY A 102 -15.17 -9.38 2.21
N LEU A 103 -16.22 -8.82 2.81
CA LEU A 103 -16.15 -8.25 4.16
C LEU A 103 -15.72 -9.29 5.21
N VAL A 104 -16.25 -10.51 5.14
CA VAL A 104 -15.80 -11.60 6.02
C VAL A 104 -14.34 -11.95 5.77
N MET A 105 -13.92 -12.05 4.50
CA MET A 105 -12.52 -12.28 4.12
C MET A 105 -11.57 -11.15 4.55
N PHE A 106 -12.07 -9.93 4.72
CA PHE A 106 -11.29 -8.79 5.21
C PHE A 106 -11.23 -8.76 6.74
N CYS A 107 -12.38 -8.88 7.40
CA CYS A 107 -12.47 -8.75 8.86
C CYS A 107 -11.93 -9.98 9.60
N LEU A 108 -12.09 -11.19 9.06
CA LEU A 108 -11.67 -12.42 9.74
C LEU A 108 -10.14 -12.48 9.95
N PRO A 109 -9.28 -12.26 8.92
CA PRO A 109 -7.83 -12.22 9.12
C PRO A 109 -7.40 -11.03 9.98
N LEU A 110 -8.06 -9.88 9.83
CA LEU A 110 -7.72 -8.66 10.57
C LEU A 110 -7.95 -8.82 12.07
N ILE A 111 -9.11 -9.35 12.46
CA ILE A 111 -9.45 -9.61 13.87
C ILE A 111 -8.56 -10.72 14.43
N SER A 112 -8.32 -11.78 13.65
CA SER A 112 -7.41 -12.86 14.05
C SER A 112 -6.01 -12.31 14.37
N ALA A 113 -5.41 -11.54 13.45
CA ALA A 113 -4.08 -10.96 13.63
C ALA A 113 -4.02 -9.98 14.82
N LEU A 114 -5.12 -9.26 15.11
CA LEU A 114 -5.19 -8.39 16.27
C LEU A 114 -5.25 -9.16 17.59
N LEU A 115 -5.92 -10.32 17.62
CA LEU A 115 -6.09 -11.17 18.80
C LEU A 115 -4.87 -12.04 19.11
N GLU A 116 -4.08 -12.42 18.09
CA GLU A 116 -2.87 -13.25 18.23
C GLU A 116 -1.95 -12.85 19.41
N PRO A 117 -1.47 -11.60 19.52
CA PRO A 117 -0.58 -11.22 20.62
C PRO A 117 -1.25 -11.29 22.00
N TYR A 118 -2.56 -11.13 22.09
CA TYR A 118 -3.30 -11.24 23.36
C TYR A 118 -3.48 -12.70 23.78
N VAL A 119 -3.76 -13.58 22.83
CA VAL A 119 -3.88 -15.02 23.07
C VAL A 119 -2.53 -15.59 23.50
N ASP A 120 -1.44 -15.20 22.81
CA ASP A 120 -0.08 -15.64 23.14
C ASP A 120 0.38 -15.12 24.52
N ALA A 121 -0.09 -13.95 24.96
CA ALA A 121 0.20 -13.40 26.28
C ALA A 121 -0.52 -14.13 27.42
N VAL A 122 -1.74 -14.64 27.19
CA VAL A 122 -2.55 -15.32 28.22
C VAL A 122 -2.25 -16.83 28.27
N ALA A 123 -1.91 -17.44 27.13
CA ALA A 123 -1.59 -18.87 27.06
C ALA A 123 -0.46 -19.18 26.06
N PRO A 124 0.81 -18.96 26.47
CA PRO A 124 1.97 -19.27 25.64
C PRO A 124 2.05 -20.80 25.40
N GLY A 125 1.68 -21.25 24.20
CA GLY A 125 1.76 -22.67 23.79
C GLY A 125 0.49 -23.27 23.19
N LEU A 126 -0.63 -22.53 23.16
CA LEU A 126 -1.90 -23.00 22.60
C LEU A 126 -1.92 -23.07 21.06
N ARG A 127 -0.94 -22.45 20.39
CA ARG A 127 -0.81 -22.48 18.93
C ARG A 127 0.45 -23.25 18.50
N PRO A 128 0.30 -24.41 17.84
CA PRO A 128 1.36 -24.93 16.98
C PRO A 128 1.68 -23.85 15.92
N ASN A 129 2.96 -23.69 15.57
CA ASN A 129 3.42 -22.73 14.55
C ASN A 129 2.89 -23.11 13.13
N LEU A 130 1.60 -22.91 12.89
CA LEU A 130 0.90 -23.21 11.66
C LEU A 130 1.09 -22.06 10.67
N TRP A 131 2.31 -21.96 10.12
CA TRP A 131 2.66 -20.97 9.10
C TRP A 131 1.69 -20.98 7.91
N GLN A 132 1.06 -22.12 7.60
CA GLN A 132 0.05 -22.23 6.55
C GLN A 132 -1.19 -21.39 6.85
N LEU A 133 -1.63 -21.31 8.11
CA LEU A 133 -2.80 -20.53 8.49
C LEU A 133 -2.49 -19.03 8.42
N GLN A 134 -1.28 -18.63 8.80
CA GLN A 134 -0.80 -17.24 8.66
C GLN A 134 -0.82 -16.82 7.18
N LEU A 135 -0.21 -17.64 6.32
CA LEU A 135 -0.13 -17.37 4.89
C LEU A 135 -1.53 -17.36 4.24
N LEU A 136 -2.41 -18.28 4.63
CA LEU A 136 -3.79 -18.31 4.15
C LEU A 136 -4.54 -17.03 4.56
N GLY A 137 -4.37 -16.57 5.79
CA GLY A 137 -4.92 -15.32 6.29
C GLY A 137 -4.45 -14.12 5.48
N ASP A 138 -3.15 -14.02 5.23
CA ASP A 138 -2.55 -12.93 4.44
C ASP A 138 -3.09 -12.92 2.99
N VAL A 139 -3.14 -14.09 2.35
CA VAL A 139 -3.69 -14.23 0.98
C VAL A 139 -5.18 -13.90 0.95
N MET A 140 -5.96 -14.38 1.92
CA MET A 140 -7.39 -14.09 2.06
C MET A 140 -7.64 -12.59 2.25
N PHE A 141 -6.82 -11.94 3.08
CA PHE A 141 -6.88 -10.50 3.33
C PHE A 141 -6.56 -9.70 2.07
N VAL A 142 -5.49 -10.05 1.34
CA VAL A 142 -5.15 -9.39 0.07
C VAL A 142 -6.24 -9.60 -0.99
N ALA A 143 -6.75 -10.82 -1.11
CA ALA A 143 -7.83 -11.16 -2.03
C ALA A 143 -9.12 -10.37 -1.73
N SER A 144 -9.39 -10.07 -0.46
CA SER A 144 -10.56 -9.30 -0.06
C SER A 144 -10.62 -7.93 -0.74
N PHE A 145 -9.50 -7.22 -0.90
CA PHE A 145 -9.49 -5.90 -1.57
C PHE A 145 -9.97 -5.97 -3.02
N PHE A 146 -9.66 -7.07 -3.71
CA PHE A 146 -10.15 -7.31 -5.08
C PHE A 146 -11.63 -7.70 -5.10
N VAL A 147 -12.13 -8.41 -4.08
CA VAL A 147 -13.53 -8.83 -3.96
C VAL A 147 -14.45 -7.66 -3.55
N LEU A 148 -14.02 -6.82 -2.61
CA LEU A 148 -14.76 -5.64 -2.13
C LEU A 148 -14.69 -4.44 -3.08
N GLY A 149 -13.63 -4.34 -3.90
CA GLY A 149 -13.48 -3.32 -4.93
C GLY A 149 -13.55 -1.86 -4.44
N GLY A 150 -13.77 -0.93 -5.36
CA GLY A 150 -13.76 0.52 -5.09
C GLY A 150 -14.90 1.03 -4.19
N ASN A 151 -16.11 0.49 -4.33
CA ASN A 151 -17.29 0.95 -3.57
C ASN A 151 -17.13 0.79 -2.05
N PHE A 152 -16.40 -0.24 -1.60
CA PHE A 152 -16.08 -0.40 -0.18
C PHE A 152 -15.16 0.70 0.33
N TRP A 153 -14.11 1.02 -0.44
CA TRP A 153 -13.18 2.08 -0.10
C TRP A 153 -13.84 3.45 -0.06
N ASP A 154 -14.81 3.72 -0.94
CA ASP A 154 -15.57 4.96 -0.91
C ASP A 154 -16.48 5.05 0.33
N LYS A 155 -17.05 3.93 0.81
CA LYS A 155 -17.75 3.89 2.10
C LYS A 155 -16.80 4.17 3.26
N ILE A 156 -15.63 3.53 3.32
CA ILE A 156 -14.62 3.83 4.35
C ILE A 156 -14.23 5.30 4.29
N ARG A 157 -13.95 5.84 3.11
CA ARG A 157 -13.61 7.25 2.94
C ARG A 157 -14.73 8.15 3.45
N SER A 158 -15.99 7.82 3.16
CA SER A 158 -17.13 8.60 3.63
C SER A 158 -17.20 8.68 5.15
N LEU A 159 -16.88 7.60 5.89
CA LEU A 159 -16.88 7.60 7.37
C LEU A 159 -15.96 8.67 7.98
N PHE A 160 -14.89 9.08 7.26
CA PHE A 160 -13.98 10.13 7.71
C PHE A 160 -14.38 11.54 7.24
N ILE A 161 -15.46 11.66 6.45
CA ILE A 161 -16.02 12.95 6.03
C ILE A 161 -17.13 13.31 7.03
N ARG A 162 -16.94 14.40 7.78
CA ARG A 162 -17.82 14.84 8.86
C ARG A 162 -19.29 14.94 8.45
N ASP A 163 -19.55 15.43 7.25
CA ASP A 163 -20.90 15.72 6.77
C ASP A 163 -21.53 14.51 6.05
N SER A 164 -20.85 13.35 6.02
CA SER A 164 -21.41 12.13 5.44
C SER A 164 -22.53 11.56 6.31
N ARG A 165 -23.55 10.98 5.67
CA ARG A 165 -24.63 10.25 6.35
C ARG A 165 -24.87 8.95 5.62
N ALA A 166 -25.00 7.85 6.38
CA ALA A 166 -25.45 6.59 5.83
C ALA A 166 -26.96 6.67 5.57
N VAL A 167 -27.38 6.42 4.34
CA VAL A 167 -28.80 6.26 3.99
C VAL A 167 -29.07 4.76 3.93
N ALA A 168 -29.91 4.26 4.83
CA ALA A 168 -30.43 2.91 4.70
C ALA A 168 -31.33 2.88 3.45
N ALA A 169 -31.03 1.99 2.51
CA ALA A 169 -31.95 1.74 1.41
C ALA A 169 -33.22 1.14 2.03
N LEU A 170 -34.34 1.86 1.98
CA LEU A 170 -35.65 1.30 2.24
C LEU A 170 -35.86 0.22 1.16
N SER A 171 -35.81 -1.05 1.55
CA SER A 171 -36.34 -2.12 0.73
C SER A 171 -37.84 -1.86 0.61
N ALA A 172 -38.28 -1.34 -0.53
CA ALA A 172 -39.68 -1.42 -0.90
C ALA A 172 -40.00 -2.91 -1.07
N GLU A 173 -40.75 -3.44 -0.11
CA GLU A 173 -41.42 -4.74 -0.20
C GLU A 173 -42.42 -4.76 -1.37
#